data_AF-A0A849IB31-F1
#
_entry.id   AF-A0A849IB31-F1
#
_cell.length_a   1.000
_cell.length_b   1.000
_cell.length_c   1.000
_cell.angle_alpha   90.00
_cell.angle_beta   90.00
_cell.angle_gamma   90.00
#
_symmetry.space_group_name_H-M   'P 1'
#
loop_
_entity.id
_entity.type
_entity.pdbx_description
1 polymer ?
#
loop_
_entity_poly.entity_id
_entity_poly.type
_entity_poly.pdbx_seq_one_letter_code
_entity_poly.pdbx_strand_id
1 'polypeptide(L)'
;MTSRTGRIFIAGLWAVGLVTGIVLARAPDAIPLPTPAILVPLAVGLLADLAMRPAAESGRIQPLTMNERAIGVIGGALIAIAAGAFDPGG
;
A
#
# COMPACT_ATOMS: atom_id res chain seq x y z
N MET A 1 1.26 20.94 2.28
CA MET A 1 -0.19 20.61 2.32
C MET A 1 -0.45 19.49 1.34
N THR A 2 -1.09 18.40 1.77
CA THR A 2 -1.32 17.19 0.97
C THR A 2 -2.48 17.38 0.00
N SER A 3 -2.29 17.06 -1.28
CA SER A 3 -3.32 17.22 -2.31
C SER A 3 -4.50 16.24 -2.06
N ARG A 4 -5.67 16.51 -2.65
CA ARG A 4 -6.81 15.58 -2.54
C ARG A 4 -6.46 14.21 -3.13
N THR A 5 -5.74 14.20 -4.26
CA THR A 5 -5.21 12.99 -4.90
C THR A 5 -4.22 12.26 -4.00
N GLY A 6 -3.29 12.99 -3.37
CA GLY A 6 -2.33 12.43 -2.43
C GLY A 6 -2.98 11.74 -1.24
N ARG A 7 -4.03 12.33 -0.67
CA ARG A 7 -4.79 11.70 0.42
C ARG A 7 -5.47 10.40 0.00
N ILE A 8 -6.06 10.36 -1.20
CA ILE A 8 -6.71 9.15 -1.73
C ILE A 8 -5.67 8.06 -2.01
N PHE A 9 -4.52 8.41 -2.58
CA PHE A 9 -3.41 7.48 -2.79
C PHE A 9 -2.93 6.86 -1.47
N ILE A 10 -2.66 7.70 -0.46
CA ILE A 10 -2.21 7.26 0.87
C ILE A 10 -3.25 6.33 1.50
N ALA A 11 -4.53 6.74 1.52
CA ALA A 11 -5.61 5.93 2.08
C ALA A 11 -5.78 4.59 1.35
N GLY A 12 -5.65 4.58 0.02
CA GLY A 12 -5.70 3.36 -0.78
C GLY A 12 -4.57 2.40 -0.44
N LEU A 13 -3.33 2.89 -0.32
CA LEU A 13 -2.20 2.07 0.09
C LEU A 13 -2.34 1.51 1.50
N TRP A 14 -2.87 2.31 2.42
CA TRP A 14 -3.11 1.87 3.80
C TRP A 14 -4.18 0.79 3.87
N ALA A 15 -5.26 0.94 3.10
CA ALA A 15 -6.31 -0.08 2.98
C ALA A 15 -5.76 -1.39 2.40
N VAL A 16 -4.93 -1.31 1.35
CA VAL A 16 -4.24 -2.48 0.78
C VAL A 16 -3.33 -3.14 1.82
N GLY A 17 -2.53 -2.34 2.53
CA GLY A 17 -1.65 -2.85 3.58
C GLY A 17 -2.43 -3.62 4.64
N LEU A 18 -3.55 -3.05 5.10
CA LEU A 18 -4.45 -3.68 6.07
C LEU A 18 -5.00 -5.02 5.55
N VAL A 19 -5.58 -5.04 4.35
CA VAL A 19 -6.14 -6.26 3.74
C VAL A 19 -5.05 -7.33 3.58
N THR A 20 -3.87 -6.94 3.12
CA THR A 20 -2.74 -7.85 2.93
C THR A 20 -2.29 -8.46 4.25
N GLY A 21 -2.10 -7.65 5.29
CA GLY A 21 -1.70 -8.12 6.61
C GLY A 21 -2.70 -9.12 7.18
N ILE A 22 -4.01 -8.81 7.08
CA ILE A 22 -5.07 -9.72 7.53
C ILE A 22 -5.07 -11.03 6.74
N VAL A 23 -4.95 -10.98 5.41
CA VAL A 23 -4.93 -12.19 4.58
C VAL A 23 -3.72 -13.07 4.92
N LEU A 24 -2.54 -12.46 5.09
CA LEU A 24 -1.33 -13.16 5.51
C LEU A 24 -1.47 -13.82 6.89
N ALA A 25 -2.07 -13.13 7.85
CA ALA A 25 -2.33 -13.67 9.18
C ALA A 25 -3.31 -14.86 9.15
N ARG A 26 -4.32 -14.82 8.27
CA ARG A 26 -5.37 -15.86 8.21
C ARG A 26 -5.00 -17.05 7.33
N ALA A 27 -4.14 -16.87 6.34
CA ALA A 27 -3.77 -17.89 5.38
C ALA A 27 -2.27 -17.81 5.06
N PRO A 28 -1.39 -18.12 6.01
CA PRO A 28 0.06 -18.06 5.81
C PRO A 28 0.53 -18.98 4.66
N ASP A 29 -0.18 -20.08 4.42
CA ASP A 29 0.12 -21.03 3.33
C ASP A 29 -0.38 -20.57 1.94
N ALA A 30 -1.17 -19.49 1.87
CA ALA A 30 -1.70 -18.98 0.60
C ALA A 30 -0.61 -18.30 -0.25
N ILE A 31 0.55 -17.98 0.33
CA ILE A 31 1.68 -17.44 -0.41
C ILE A 31 2.78 -18.50 -0.48
N PRO A 32 2.90 -19.22 -1.61
CA PRO A 32 3.87 -20.31 -1.76
C PRO A 32 5.32 -19.83 -1.89
N LEU A 33 5.57 -18.52 -1.94
CA LEU A 33 6.91 -17.95 -1.94
C LEU A 33 7.20 -17.29 -0.59
N PRO A 34 8.45 -17.38 -0.09
CA PRO A 34 8.91 -16.58 1.04
C PRO A 34 9.09 -15.13 0.55
N THR A 35 7.99 -14.44 0.25
CA THR A 35 8.01 -13.01 -0.05
C THR A 35 8.05 -12.27 1.29
N PRO A 36 9.11 -11.49 1.55
CA PRO A 36 9.13 -10.58 2.68
C PRO A 36 7.85 -9.74 2.70
N ALA A 37 7.19 -9.63 3.86
CA ALA A 37 5.91 -8.93 4.00
C ALA A 37 5.94 -7.49 3.45
N ILE A 38 7.12 -6.87 3.38
CA ILE A 38 7.34 -5.52 2.83
C ILE A 38 7.20 -5.44 1.29
N LEU A 39 7.36 -6.55 0.57
CA LEU A 39 7.30 -6.55 -0.91
C LEU A 39 5.89 -6.28 -1.43
N VAL A 40 4.85 -6.73 -0.73
CA VAL A 40 3.47 -6.52 -1.17
C VAL A 40 3.06 -5.04 -1.16
N PRO A 41 3.22 -4.28 -0.07
CA PRO A 41 2.90 -2.85 -0.06
C PRO A 41 3.80 -2.05 -1.02
N LEU A 42 5.05 -2.46 -1.25
CA LEU A 42 5.90 -1.90 -2.28
C LEU A 42 5.35 -2.15 -3.70
N ALA A 43 5.02 -3.40 -4.02
CA ALA A 43 4.48 -3.78 -5.33
C ALA A 43 3.15 -3.07 -5.61
N VAL A 44 2.25 -2.99 -4.62
CA VAL A 44 0.99 -2.28 -4.78
C VAL A 44 1.21 -0.77 -4.89
N GLY A 45 2.17 -0.19 -4.15
CA GLY A 45 2.55 1.20 -4.34
C GLY A 45 3.06 1.48 -5.76
N LEU A 46 3.84 0.57 -6.32
CA LEU A 46 4.39 0.67 -7.67
C LEU A 46 3.31 0.52 -8.75
N LEU A 47 2.36 -0.41 -8.55
CA LEU A 47 1.20 -0.60 -9.43
C LEU A 47 0.24 0.60 -9.37
N ALA A 48 -0.03 1.13 -8.16
CA ALA A 48 -0.85 2.32 -7.99
C ALA A 48 -0.21 3.53 -8.67
N ASP A 49 1.11 3.67 -8.53
CA ASP A 49 1.85 4.75 -9.18
C ASP A 49 1.82 4.63 -10.71
N LEU A 50 2.01 3.42 -11.24
CA LEU A 50 1.92 3.14 -12.67
C LEU A 50 0.51 3.40 -13.21
N ALA A 51 -0.54 3.01 -12.48
CA ALA A 51 -1.92 3.26 -12.86
C ALA A 51 -2.29 4.75 -12.86
N MET A 52 -1.64 5.56 -12.03
CA MET A 52 -1.87 7.00 -11.95
C MET A 52 -1.08 7.82 -12.98
N ARG A 53 0.01 7.30 -13.54
CA ARG A 53 0.84 8.01 -14.54
C ARG A 53 0.05 8.59 -15.72
N PRO A 54 -0.85 7.85 -16.41
CA PRO A 54 -1.58 8.39 -17.55
C PRO A 54 -2.52 9.54 -17.16
N ALA A 55 -3.09 9.47 -15.95
CA ALA A 55 -3.96 10.51 -15.43
C ALA A 55 -3.16 11.76 -15.00
N ALA A 56 -1.95 11.57 -14.47
CA ALA A 56 -1.06 12.66 -14.09
C ALA A 56 -0.47 13.36 -15.32
N GLU A 57 -0.04 12.59 -16.33
CA GLU A 57 0.52 13.11 -17.60
C GLU A 57 -0.54 13.87 -18.42
N SER A 58 -1.80 13.45 -18.36
CA SER A 58 -2.93 14.17 -18.98
C SER A 58 -3.41 15.39 -18.18
N GLY A 59 -2.76 15.73 -17.05
CA GLY A 59 -3.12 16.87 -16.20
C GLY A 59 -4.45 16.71 -15.45
N ARG A 60 -5.11 15.53 -15.54
CA ARG A 60 -6.39 15.25 -14.86
C ARG A 60 -6.25 15.13 -13.35
N ILE A 61 -5.07 14.76 -12.86
CA ILE A 61 -4.75 14.70 -11.43
C ILE A 61 -3.41 15.39 -11.17
N GLN A 62 -3.29 16.00 -9.99
CA GLN A 62 -2.00 16.52 -9.55
C GLN A 62 -1.02 15.35 -9.37
N PRO A 63 0.22 15.48 -9.88
CA PRO A 63 1.26 14.48 -9.67
C PRO A 63 1.55 14.34 -8.18
N LEU A 64 1.71 13.09 -7.74
CA LEU A 64 2.05 12.76 -6.37
C LEU A 64 3.44 13.29 -6.02
N THR A 65 3.52 14.00 -4.89
CA THR A 65 4.81 14.43 -4.35
C THR A 65 5.60 13.23 -3.83
N MET A 66 6.93 13.36 -3.80
CA MET A 66 7.82 12.34 -3.23
C MET A 66 7.44 12.00 -1.77
N ASN A 67 7.00 13.01 -1.02
CA ASN A 67 6.57 12.83 0.36
C ASN A 67 5.25 12.03 0.47
N GLU A 68 4.26 12.31 -0.37
CA GLU A 68 3.00 11.54 -0.41
C GLU A 68 3.24 10.07 -0.76
N ARG A 69 4.16 9.81 -1.70
CA ARG A 69 4.59 8.45 -2.06
C ARG A 69 5.23 7.74 -0.88
N ALA A 70 6.18 8.40 -0.20
CA ALA A 70 6.85 7.84 0.96
C ALA A 70 5.87 7.52 2.09
N ILE A 71 4.95 8.44 2.43
CA ILE A 71 3.94 8.24 3.48
C ILE A 71 2.99 7.09 3.12
N GLY A 72 2.56 7.00 1.87
CA GLY A 72 1.71 5.90 1.41
C GLY A 72 2.41 4.55 1.56
N VAL A 73 3.63 4.43 1.05
CA VAL A 73 4.39 3.17 1.03
C VAL A 73 4.82 2.75 2.43
N ILE A 74 5.44 3.65 3.19
CA ILE A 74 5.91 3.36 4.55
C ILE A 74 4.72 3.06 5.46
N GLY A 75 3.67 3.89 5.42
CA GLY A 75 2.47 3.67 6.23
C GLY A 75 1.75 2.37 5.85
N GLY A 76 1.60 2.08 4.56
CA GLY A 76 1.00 0.82 4.10
C GLY A 76 1.80 -0.41 4.52
N ALA A 77 3.14 -0.33 4.49
CA ALA A 77 4.02 -1.40 4.98
C ALA A 77 3.90 -1.61 6.49
N LEU A 78 3.91 -0.53 7.27
CA LEU A 78 3.72 -0.62 8.72
C LEU A 78 2.35 -1.20 9.08
N ILE A 79 1.29 -0.80 8.38
CA ILE A 79 -0.06 -1.33 8.59
C ILE A 79 -0.11 -2.82 8.23
N ALA A 80 0.50 -3.24 7.12
CA ALA A 80 0.55 -4.64 6.73
C ALA A 80 1.27 -5.51 7.76
N ILE A 81 2.41 -5.02 8.27
CA ILE A 81 3.16 -5.70 9.34
C ILE A 81 2.34 -5.73 10.62
N ALA A 82 1.77 -4.60 11.04
CA ALA A 82 0.97 -4.52 12.26
C ALA A 82 -0.26 -5.43 12.20
N ALA A 83 -0.97 -5.46 11.07
CA ALA A 83 -2.14 -6.29 10.87
C ALA A 83 -1.80 -7.78 10.71
N GLY A 84 -0.65 -8.09 10.12
CA GLY A 84 -0.15 -9.46 10.00
C GLY A 84 0.41 -10.01 11.32
N ALA A 85 0.97 -9.14 12.17
CA ALA A 85 1.46 -9.49 13.50
C ALA A 85 0.33 -9.54 14.55
N PHE A 86 -0.81 -8.91 14.27
CA PHE A 86 -2.01 -9.05 15.08
C PHE A 86 -2.60 -10.44 14.79
N ASP A 87 -2.43 -11.38 15.71
CA ASP A 87 -3.13 -12.66 15.69
C ASP A 87 -4.51 -12.47 16.36
N PRO A 88 -5.63 -12.39 15.62
CA PRO A 88 -6.95 -12.36 16.23
C PRO A 88 -7.42 -13.74 16.75
N GLY A 89 -6.57 -14.78 16.66
CA GLY A 89 -6.89 -16.17 16.97
C GLY A 89 -6.00 -16.87 18.00
N GLY A 90 -5.02 -16.20 18.62
CA GLY A 90 -4.06 -16.80 19.57
C GLY A 90 -3.42 -15.81 20.53
#